data_AF-A0A8C2JVE1-F1
#
_entry.id   AF-A0A8C2JVE1-F1
#
_cell.length_a   1.000
_cell.length_b   1.000
_cell.length_c   1.000
_cell.angle_alpha   90.00
_cell.angle_beta   90.00
_cell.angle_gamma   90.00
#
_symmetry.space_group_name_H-M   'P 1'
#
loop_
_entity.id
_entity.type
_entity.pdbx_description
1 polymer ?
#
loop_
_entity_poly.entity_id
_entity_poly.type
_entity_poly.pdbx_seq_one_letter_code
_entity_poly.pdbx_strand_id
1 'polypeptide(L)'
;MNSRDWTLEDSYRATHLMHLDVGDSAQVYAAFLVYMDLTEVRKWKEVVGVSCPELQAVLLEAREKEGEAAQMIFPLPSHRSIKHREYETFTLHLCSDWLKHSDRTEFFSVNR
;
A
#
# COMPACT_ATOMS: atom_id res chain seq x y z
N MET A 1 -11.00 3.16 -24.54
CA MET A 1 -9.99 3.10 -23.47
C MET A 1 -8.89 4.09 -23.81
N ASN A 2 -8.74 5.14 -23.02
CA ASN A 2 -7.64 6.09 -23.22
C ASN A 2 -6.37 5.46 -22.63
N SER A 3 -5.54 4.89 -23.49
CA SER A 3 -4.23 4.35 -23.14
C SER A 3 -3.35 5.53 -22.73
N ARG A 4 -3.18 5.74 -21.43
CA ARG A 4 -2.07 6.58 -20.98
C ARG A 4 -0.79 5.81 -21.27
N ASP A 5 0.20 6.55 -21.75
CA ASP A 5 1.55 6.05 -21.91
C ASP A 5 2.10 5.77 -20.50
N TRP A 6 2.53 4.53 -20.25
CA TRP A 6 3.15 4.17 -18.98
C TRP A 6 4.42 4.99 -18.82
N THR A 7 4.54 5.75 -17.73
CA THR A 7 5.78 6.47 -17.50
C THR A 7 6.88 5.47 -17.12
N LEU A 8 8.13 5.82 -17.41
CA LEU A 8 9.29 5.04 -16.95
C LEU A 8 9.29 4.88 -15.42
N GLU A 9 8.77 5.87 -14.70
CA GLU A 9 8.64 5.86 -13.25
C GLU A 9 7.61 4.83 -12.77
N ASP A 10 6.44 4.74 -13.42
CA ASP A 10 5.42 3.75 -13.10
C ASP A 10 5.95 2.33 -13.35
N SER A 11 6.68 2.12 -14.46
CA SER A 11 7.32 0.84 -14.80
C SER A 11 8.39 0.45 -13.76
N TYR A 12 9.21 1.41 -13.33
CA TYR A 12 10.19 1.18 -12.28
C TYR A 12 9.54 0.84 -10.94
N ARG A 13 8.47 1.53 -10.54
CA ARG A 13 7.76 1.25 -9.28
C ARG A 13 7.07 -0.10 -9.29
N ALA A 14 6.43 -0.47 -10.40
CA ALA A 14 5.80 -1.78 -10.56
C ALA A 14 6.82 -2.91 -10.49
N THR A 15 7.97 -2.77 -11.18
CA THR A 15 9.05 -3.76 -11.10
C THR A 15 9.67 -3.79 -9.72
N HIS A 16 9.93 -2.66 -9.09
CA HIS A 16 10.46 -2.60 -7.72
C HIS A 16 9.56 -3.33 -6.72
N LEU A 17 8.24 -3.09 -6.78
CA LEU A 17 7.24 -3.77 -5.95
C LEU A 17 7.35 -5.30 -6.08
N MET A 18 7.49 -5.81 -7.30
CA MET A 18 7.60 -7.25 -7.56
C MET A 18 8.90 -7.87 -7.05
N HIS A 19 9.93 -7.06 -6.80
CA HIS A 19 11.21 -7.51 -6.27
C HIS A 19 11.34 -7.31 -4.76
N LEU A 20 10.31 -6.80 -4.09
CA LEU A 20 10.29 -6.73 -2.63
C LEU A 20 10.34 -8.16 -2.08
N ASP A 21 11.38 -8.45 -1.29
CA ASP A 21 11.61 -9.78 -0.74
C ASP A 21 10.63 -10.06 0.41
N VAL A 22 9.53 -10.72 0.05
CA VAL A 22 8.52 -11.19 0.99
C VAL A 22 8.10 -12.60 0.62
N GLY A 23 8.06 -13.48 1.62
CA GLY A 23 7.95 -14.93 1.44
C GLY A 23 6.62 -15.45 0.90
N ASP A 24 5.69 -14.58 0.49
CA ASP A 24 4.38 -14.93 -0.06
C ASP A 24 4.16 -14.27 -1.45
N SER A 25 4.44 -15.03 -2.51
CA SER A 25 4.28 -14.55 -3.89
C SER A 25 2.83 -14.26 -4.28
N ALA A 26 1.86 -14.92 -3.65
CA ALA A 26 0.44 -14.63 -3.88
C ALA A 26 0.08 -13.25 -3.29
N GLN A 27 0.68 -12.90 -2.15
CA GLN A 27 0.53 -11.57 -1.55
C GLN A 27 1.20 -10.49 -2.40
N VAL A 28 2.42 -10.71 -2.90
CA VAL A 28 3.09 -9.78 -3.83
C VAL A 28 2.24 -9.56 -5.09
N TYR A 29 1.67 -10.63 -5.65
CA TYR A 29 0.78 -10.52 -6.80
C TYR A 29 -0.51 -9.75 -6.47
N ALA A 30 -1.12 -9.98 -5.30
CA ALA A 30 -2.27 -9.20 -4.85
C ALA A 30 -1.91 -7.70 -4.70
N ALA A 31 -0.75 -7.38 -4.14
CA ALA A 31 -0.26 -6.01 -4.03
C ALA A 31 -0.04 -5.35 -5.38
N PHE A 32 0.50 -6.08 -6.35
CA PHE A 32 0.62 -5.60 -7.72
C PHE A 32 -0.75 -5.30 -8.37
N LEU A 33 -1.73 -6.18 -8.21
CA LEU A 33 -3.08 -5.95 -8.74
C LEU A 33 -3.74 -4.71 -8.13
N VAL A 34 -3.57 -4.49 -6.83
CA VAL A 34 -4.06 -3.28 -6.17
C VAL A 34 -3.29 -2.04 -6.64
N TYR A 35 -1.96 -2.11 -6.78
CA TYR A 35 -1.16 -1.03 -7.36
C TYR A 35 -1.70 -0.62 -8.73
N MET A 36 -1.96 -1.60 -9.60
CA MET A 36 -2.55 -1.38 -10.93
C MET A 36 -3.94 -0.73 -10.84
N ASP A 37 -4.81 -1.14 -9.93
CA ASP A 37 -6.12 -0.49 -9.74
C ASP A 37 -5.95 0.99 -9.32
N LEU A 38 -5.08 1.26 -8.35
CA LEU A 38 -4.84 2.60 -7.83
C LEU A 38 -4.27 3.52 -8.92
N THR A 39 -3.25 3.07 -9.66
CA THR A 39 -2.56 3.90 -10.65
C THR A 39 -3.29 3.95 -12.00
N GLU A 40 -3.85 2.82 -12.46
CA GLU A 40 -4.46 2.73 -13.79
C GLU A 40 -5.97 2.93 -13.84
N VAL A 41 -6.70 2.57 -12.79
CA VAL A 41 -8.15 2.78 -12.78
C VAL A 41 -8.46 4.08 -12.05
N ARG A 42 -7.94 4.24 -10.83
CA ARG A 42 -8.22 5.39 -9.96
C ARG A 42 -7.31 6.59 -10.20
N LYS A 43 -6.20 6.39 -10.91
CA LYS A 43 -5.26 7.44 -11.34
C LYS A 43 -4.57 8.18 -10.18
N TRP A 44 -4.33 7.48 -9.08
CA TRP A 44 -3.51 7.93 -7.96
C TRP A 44 -2.06 8.12 -8.43
N LYS A 45 -1.38 9.15 -7.93
CA LYS A 45 -0.07 9.58 -8.43
C LYS A 45 1.11 9.13 -7.58
N GLU A 46 0.86 8.96 -6.29
CA GLU A 46 1.88 8.57 -5.33
C GLU A 46 1.45 7.24 -4.72
N VAL A 47 1.92 6.15 -5.31
CA VAL A 47 1.72 4.80 -4.80
C VAL A 47 3.07 4.13 -4.74
N VAL A 48 3.46 3.66 -3.55
CA VAL A 48 4.76 3.06 -3.28
C VAL A 48 4.56 1.73 -2.54
N GLY A 49 5.24 0.69 -3.00
CA GLY A 49 5.29 -0.59 -2.30
C GLY A 49 6.33 -0.55 -1.17
N VAL A 50 5.94 -1.01 0.01
CA VAL A 50 6.80 -1.08 1.20
C VAL A 50 6.77 -2.50 1.76
N SER A 51 7.92 -3.09 2.05
CA SER A 51 7.96 -4.38 2.73
C SER A 51 7.65 -4.24 4.22
N CYS A 52 6.76 -5.09 4.73
CA CYS A 52 6.48 -5.23 6.16
C CYS A 52 6.87 -6.66 6.60
N PRO A 53 8.09 -6.85 7.14
CA PRO A 53 8.58 -8.15 7.58
C PRO A 53 7.70 -8.79 8.66
N GLU A 54 7.08 -7.99 9.53
CA GLU A 54 6.23 -8.47 10.63
C GLU A 54 4.98 -9.17 10.12
N LEU A 55 4.46 -8.71 8.97
CA LEU A 55 3.32 -9.32 8.27
C LEU A 55 3.74 -10.29 7.17
N GLN A 56 5.04 -10.33 6.85
CA GLN A 56 5.58 -11.00 5.67
C GLN A 56 4.83 -10.58 4.39
N ALA A 57 4.55 -9.28 4.26
CA ALA A 57 3.71 -8.74 3.21
C ALA A 57 4.29 -7.45 2.59
N VAL A 58 3.95 -7.18 1.33
CA VAL A 58 4.05 -5.85 0.72
C VAL A 58 2.82 -5.03 1.09
N LEU A 59 3.03 -3.88 1.72
CA LEU A 59 2.02 -2.85 1.92
C LEU A 59 2.13 -1.80 0.82
N LEU A 60 1.06 -1.04 0.58
CA LEU A 60 1.08 0.10 -0.32
C LEU A 60 0.86 1.38 0.48
N GLU A 61 1.84 2.27 0.46
CA GLU A 61 1.66 3.66 0.87
C GLU A 61 1.16 4.44 -0.34
N ALA A 62 -0.02 5.04 -0.23
CA ALA A 62 -0.72 5.58 -1.37
C ALA A 62 -1.44 6.91 -1.05
N ARG A 63 -1.38 7.89 -1.95
CA ARG A 63 -2.15 9.14 -1.88
C ARG A 63 -3.04 9.27 -3.10
N GLU A 64 -4.31 9.60 -2.86
CA GLU A 64 -5.28 9.85 -3.93
C GLU A 64 -4.92 11.12 -4.70
N LYS A 65 -4.59 12.20 -3.99
CA LYS A 65 -4.10 13.45 -4.57
C LYS A 65 -2.88 13.97 -3.83
N GLU A 66 -2.08 14.75 -4.53
CA GLU A 66 -0.95 15.48 -3.96
C GLU A 66 -1.44 16.36 -2.79
N GLY A 67 -0.73 16.29 -1.66
CA GLY A 67 -1.07 17.03 -0.44
C GLY A 67 -2.14 16.39 0.46
N GLU A 68 -2.82 15.33 0.01
CA GLU A 68 -3.71 14.55 0.89
C GLU A 68 -2.93 13.59 1.78
N ALA A 69 -3.55 13.12 2.87
CA ALA A 69 -2.92 12.18 3.79
C ALA A 69 -2.59 10.85 3.09
N ALA A 70 -1.39 10.31 3.37
CA ALA A 70 -1.02 8.99 2.91
C ALA A 70 -1.86 7.92 3.59
N GLN A 71 -2.35 6.98 2.80
CA GLN A 71 -3.07 5.81 3.25
C GLN A 71 -2.17 4.60 3.11
N MET A 72 -2.20 3.75 4.12
CA MET A 72 -1.53 2.46 4.09
C MET A 72 -2.57 1.38 3.79
N ILE A 73 -2.31 0.61 2.74
CA ILE A 73 -3.19 -0.43 2.24
C ILE A 73 -2.48 -1.77 2.44
N PHE A 74 -3.20 -2.76 2.97
CA PHE A 74 -2.74 -4.14 3.08
C PHE A 74 -3.47 -5.03 2.06
N PRO A 75 -2.84 -5.33 0.91
CA PRO A 75 -3.43 -6.18 -0.12
C PRO A 75 -3.46 -7.64 0.34
N LEU A 76 -4.65 -8.23 0.37
CA LEU A 76 -4.87 -9.62 0.72
C LEU A 76 -5.29 -10.43 -0.51
N PRO A 77 -4.66 -11.59 -0.77
CA PRO A 77 -5.14 -12.52 -1.78
C PRO A 77 -6.57 -12.97 -1.47
N SER A 78 -7.44 -13.03 -2.48
CA SER A 78 -8.87 -13.35 -2.30
C SER A 78 -9.15 -14.73 -1.69
N HIS A 79 -8.21 -15.68 -1.82
CA HIS A 79 -8.31 -17.02 -1.26
C HIS A 79 -7.78 -17.12 0.18
N ARG A 80 -7.21 -16.04 0.73
CA ARG A 80 -6.63 -15.97 2.07
C ARG A 80 -7.51 -15.12 2.98
N SER A 81 -7.82 -15.64 4.17
CA SER A 81 -8.43 -14.85 5.22
C SER A 81 -7.38 -14.11 6.03
N ILE A 82 -7.75 -12.94 6.56
CA ILE A 82 -6.94 -12.22 7.54
C ILE A 82 -7.11 -12.88 8.91
N LYS A 83 -5.98 -13.18 9.58
CA LYS A 83 -5.98 -13.63 10.97
C LYS A 83 -6.04 -12.42 11.90
N HIS A 84 -6.66 -12.59 13.07
CA HIS A 84 -6.73 -11.52 14.09
C HIS A 84 -5.36 -10.90 14.39
N ARG A 85 -4.35 -11.75 14.57
CA ARG A 85 -2.97 -11.32 14.82
C ARG A 85 -2.38 -10.49 13.68
N GLU A 86 -2.70 -10.81 12.43
CA GLU A 86 -2.23 -10.03 11.27
C GLU A 86 -2.92 -8.66 11.23
N TYR A 87 -4.22 -8.60 11.55
CA TYR A 87 -4.94 -7.35 11.68
C TYR A 87 -4.38 -6.47 12.82
N GLU A 88 -4.12 -7.04 13.99
CA GLU A 88 -3.50 -6.33 15.11
C GLU A 88 -2.09 -5.83 14.74
N THR A 89 -1.28 -6.68 14.11
CA THR A 89 0.08 -6.33 13.68
C THR A 89 0.04 -5.19 12.66
N PHE A 90 -0.87 -5.25 11.69
CA PHE A 90 -1.08 -4.17 10.72
C PHE A 90 -1.50 -2.88 11.42
N THR A 91 -2.47 -2.93 12.32
CA THR A 91 -2.92 -1.75 13.07
C THR A 91 -1.80 -1.14 13.93
N LEU A 92 -0.96 -1.97 14.56
CA LEU A 92 0.21 -1.52 15.32
C LEU A 92 1.30 -0.92 14.42
N HIS A 93 1.50 -1.48 13.23
CA HIS A 93 2.42 -0.93 12.22
C HIS A 93 1.96 0.47 11.81
N LEU A 94 0.66 0.64 11.50
CA LEU A 94 0.07 1.96 11.25
C LEU A 94 0.36 2.93 12.40
N CYS A 95 0.11 2.53 13.65
CA CYS A 95 0.35 3.39 14.81
C CYS A 95 1.84 3.78 14.97
N SER A 96 2.75 2.85 14.71
CA SER A 96 4.19 3.10 14.78
C SER A 96 4.66 4.06 13.69
N ASP A 97 4.15 3.91 12.48
CA ASP A 97 4.44 4.83 11.38
C ASP A 97 3.80 6.20 11.58
N TRP A 98 2.60 6.25 12.18
CA TRP A 98 1.98 7.48 12.67
C TRP A 98 2.88 8.21 13.67
N LEU A 99 3.45 7.52 14.66
CA LEU A 99 4.36 8.12 15.64
C LEU A 99 5.63 8.69 15.00
N LYS A 100 6.17 8.02 13.97
CA LYS A 100 7.37 8.49 13.25
C LYS A 100 7.09 9.70 12.35
N HIS A 101 5.87 9.83 11.83
CA HIS A 101 5.51 10.87 10.85
C HIS A 101 4.64 11.99 11.44
N SER A 102 4.55 12.07 12.78
CA SER A 102 3.71 13.02 13.52
C SER A 102 4.03 14.52 13.31
N ASP A 103 4.99 14.87 12.45
CA ASP A 103 5.23 16.24 11.98
C ASP A 103 4.41 16.63 10.73
N ARG A 104 3.52 15.75 10.22
CA ARG A 104 2.59 16.08 9.12
C ARG A 104 1.12 16.07 9.59
N THR A 105 0.76 17.14 10.29
CA THR A 105 -0.58 17.77 10.44
C THR A 105 -1.85 16.91 10.31
N GLU A 106 -2.50 16.74 11.48
CA GLU A 106 -3.95 16.77 11.79
C GLU A 106 -4.90 15.57 11.51
N PHE A 107 -5.17 14.84 12.61
CA PHE A 107 -6.42 14.27 13.11
C PHE A 107 -7.64 14.06 12.19
N PHE A 108 -8.14 12.81 12.18
CA PHE A 108 -9.56 12.55 12.46
C PHE A 108 -9.71 11.42 13.48
N SER A 109 -10.06 11.81 14.71
CA SER A 109 -10.74 10.93 15.67
C SER A 109 -12.20 10.85 15.23
N VAL A 110 -12.59 9.81 14.49
CA VAL A 110 -14.01 9.50 14.30
C VAL A 110 -14.46 8.70 15.51
N ASN A 111 -15.01 9.44 16.48
CA ASN A 111 -15.85 8.90 17.51
C ASN A 111 -17.23 9.55 17.35
N ARG A 112 -18.10 8.94 16.54
CA ARG A 112 -19.55 9.00 16.67
C ARG A 112 -20.24 7.97 15.78
#